data_AF-A0A0U5CF84-F1
#
_entry.id   AF-A0A0U5CF84-F1
#
_cell.length_a   1.000
_cell.length_b   1.000
_cell.length_c   1.000
_cell.angle_alpha   90.00
_cell.angle_beta   90.00
_cell.angle_gamma   90.00
#
_symmetry.space_group_name_H-M   'P 1'
#
loop_
_entity.id
_entity.type
_entity.pdbx_description
1 polymer ?
#
loop_
_entity_poly.entity_id
_entity_poly.type
_entity_poly.pdbx_seq_one_letter_code
_entity_poly.pdbx_strand_id
1 'polypeptide(L)'
;MTQQNPEPRGRVILRTCLDDFEVTGPEGKHVCLVYEPMREPLWISQRRFVNDRLPLSIAKAYIYFLLVGLDYLHSECRVVHTDLKLGNAAMSFENDNILTESIKQQQPMHYKVDGKIGRAIYRCHNDFGTPDGREIKNMSPMIVDFGLGTRLDKPCTGTATVGEQLGVYHIQPDHSRAQK
;
A
#
# COMPACT_ATOMS: atom_id res chain seq x y z
N MET A 1 -2.40 -35.34 -2.61
CA MET A 1 -3.10 -34.42 -1.67
C MET A 1 -2.07 -33.44 -1.15
N THR A 2 -1.86 -32.35 -1.88
CA THR A 2 -0.87 -31.32 -1.54
C THR A 2 -1.40 -30.50 -0.39
N GLN A 3 -0.76 -30.60 0.78
CA GLN A 3 -0.99 -29.69 1.90
C GLN A 3 -0.65 -28.27 1.42
N GLN A 4 -1.68 -27.46 1.22
CA GLN A 4 -1.52 -26.01 1.17
C GLN A 4 -1.14 -25.57 2.59
N ASN A 5 0.10 -25.15 2.77
CA ASN A 5 0.47 -24.41 3.96
C ASN A 5 -0.41 -23.15 3.99
N PRO A 6 -1.21 -22.90 5.05
CA PRO A 6 -2.03 -21.69 5.10
C PRO A 6 -1.09 -20.49 5.07
N GLU A 7 -1.27 -19.64 4.06
CA GLU A 7 -0.53 -18.38 3.94
C GLU A 7 -0.54 -17.65 5.30
N PRO A 8 0.60 -17.13 5.76
CA PRO A 8 0.67 -16.45 7.06
C PRO A 8 -0.37 -15.33 7.11
N ARG A 9 -1.16 -15.28 8.19
CA ARG A 9 -2.32 -14.37 8.33
C ARG A 9 -2.00 -12.88 8.10
N GLY A 10 -0.74 -12.45 8.26
CA GLY A 10 -0.33 -11.08 7.97
C GLY A 10 0.03 -10.79 6.52
N ARG A 11 0.33 -11.80 5.70
CA ARG A 11 0.66 -11.60 4.29
C ARG A 11 -0.49 -11.02 3.49
N VAL A 12 -1.72 -11.42 3.81
CA VAL A 12 -2.94 -10.91 3.15
C VAL A 12 -3.21 -9.42 3.42
N ILE A 13 -2.49 -8.82 4.38
CA ILE A 13 -2.54 -7.38 4.66
C ILE A 13 -1.42 -6.62 3.93
N LEU A 14 -0.54 -7.31 3.21
CA LEU A 14 0.52 -6.69 2.41
C LEU A 14 0.15 -6.74 0.94
N ARG A 15 0.22 -5.59 0.26
CA ARG A 15 0.06 -5.56 -1.19
C ARG A 15 1.25 -6.26 -1.84
N THR A 16 0.98 -7.38 -2.49
CA THR A 16 2.01 -8.20 -3.14
C THR A 16 2.05 -7.92 -4.63
N CYS A 17 3.27 -7.84 -5.18
CA CYS A 17 3.46 -7.72 -6.62
C CYS A 17 3.09 -9.05 -7.29
N LEU A 18 2.22 -8.99 -8.29
CA LEU A 18 1.75 -10.17 -9.03
C LEU A 18 2.72 -10.58 -10.12
N ASP A 19 3.33 -9.60 -10.78
CA ASP A 19 4.23 -9.77 -11.90
C ASP A 19 5.09 -8.51 -12.06
N ASP A 20 6.22 -8.63 -12.73
CA ASP A 20 7.08 -7.51 -13.10
C ASP A 20 7.61 -7.67 -14.53
N PHE A 21 7.72 -6.56 -15.24
CA PHE A 21 8.21 -6.55 -16.61
C PHE A 21 8.95 -5.25 -16.91
N GLU A 22 9.66 -5.22 -18.03
CA GLU A 22 10.42 -4.05 -18.46
C GLU A 22 9.85 -3.46 -19.74
N VAL A 23 9.66 -2.14 -19.77
CA VAL A 23 9.23 -1.38 -20.95
C VAL A 23 10.37 -0.49 -21.41
N THR A 24 10.67 -0.54 -22.71
CA THR A 24 11.63 0.39 -23.32
C THR A 24 10.91 1.67 -23.71
N GLY A 25 11.35 2.79 -23.13
CA GLY A 25 10.90 4.15 -23.46
C GLY A 25 12.04 5.00 -24.04
N PRO A 26 11.76 6.27 -24.38
CA PRO A 26 12.75 7.19 -24.95
C PRO A 26 13.98 7.41 -24.06
N GLU A 27 13.80 7.35 -22.74
CA GLU A 27 14.85 7.58 -21.73
C GLU A 27 15.50 6.28 -21.23
N GLY A 28 15.22 5.15 -21.89
CA GLY A 28 15.76 3.84 -21.56
C GLY A 28 14.72 2.86 -21.03
N LYS A 29 15.17 1.90 -20.24
CA LYS A 29 14.37 0.78 -19.75
C LYS A 29 13.71 1.13 -18.41
N HIS A 30 12.43 0.82 -18.27
CA HIS A 30 11.64 1.09 -17.08
C HIS A 30 11.03 -0.20 -16.54
N VAL A 31 11.33 -0.52 -15.28
CA VAL A 31 10.67 -1.62 -14.57
C VAL A 31 9.24 -1.22 -14.25
N CYS A 32 8.30 -2.10 -14.57
CA CYS A 32 6.88 -1.97 -14.34
C CYS A 32 6.43 -3.09 -13.40
N LEU A 33 5.76 -2.72 -12.32
CA LEU A 33 5.28 -3.63 -11.29
C LEU A 33 3.76 -3.79 -11.41
N VAL A 34 3.30 -5.03 -11.50
CA VAL A 34 1.88 -5.37 -11.62
C VAL A 34 1.34 -5.70 -10.24
N TYR A 35 0.16 -5.17 -9.94
CA TYR A 35 -0.52 -5.35 -8.67
C TYR A 35 -2.01 -5.47 -8.87
N GLU A 36 -2.69 -6.10 -7.92
CA GLU A 36 -4.15 -5.99 -7.82
C GLU A 36 -4.56 -4.52 -7.67
N PRO A 37 -5.62 -4.09 -8.39
CA PRO A 37 -6.18 -2.76 -8.22
C PRO A 37 -6.71 -2.55 -6.81
N MET A 38 -6.49 -1.36 -6.28
CA MET A 38 -6.94 -0.95 -4.96
C MET A 38 -7.99 0.14 -5.10
N ARG A 39 -8.88 0.23 -4.12
CA ARG A 39 -9.94 1.22 -4.10
C ARG A 39 -9.35 2.60 -3.79
N GLU A 40 -9.32 3.00 -2.53
CA GLU A 40 -8.72 4.26 -2.14
C GLU A 40 -7.79 4.12 -0.92
N PRO A 41 -6.75 4.96 -0.82
CA PRO A 41 -5.96 5.10 0.40
C PRO A 41 -6.81 5.69 1.53
N LEU A 42 -6.42 5.41 2.78
CA LEU A 42 -7.20 5.72 3.97
C LEU A 42 -7.45 7.23 4.14
N TRP A 43 -6.51 8.07 3.67
CA TRP A 43 -6.68 9.53 3.71
C TRP A 43 -7.83 10.05 2.84
N ILE A 44 -8.19 9.33 1.77
CA ILE A 44 -9.39 9.60 0.97
C ILE A 44 -10.60 8.97 1.66
N SER A 45 -10.47 7.70 2.08
CA SER A 45 -11.59 6.93 2.63
C SER A 45 -12.23 7.61 3.86
N GLN A 46 -11.43 8.24 4.73
CA GLN A 46 -11.95 8.97 5.90
C GLN A 46 -12.92 10.11 5.54
N ARG A 47 -12.82 10.67 4.33
CA ARG A 47 -13.72 11.75 3.84
C ARG A 47 -15.16 11.29 3.60
N ARG A 48 -15.40 9.98 3.61
CA ARG A 48 -16.74 9.39 3.52
C ARG A 48 -17.52 9.46 4.82
N PHE A 49 -16.87 9.85 5.92
CA PHE A 49 -17.45 9.89 7.26
C PHE A 49 -17.65 11.32 7.74
N VAL A 50 -18.47 11.48 8.77
CA VAL A 50 -18.76 12.79 9.38
C VAL A 50 -17.46 13.47 9.81
N ASN A 51 -17.28 14.73 9.40
CA ASN A 51 -16.09 15.55 9.68
C ASN A 51 -14.77 14.97 9.13
N ASP A 52 -14.82 14.18 8.05
CA ASP A 52 -13.67 13.54 7.41
C ASP A 52 -12.87 12.62 8.36
N ARG A 53 -13.56 11.96 9.30
CA ARG A 53 -12.93 11.14 10.35
C ARG A 53 -13.54 9.75 10.43
N LEU A 54 -12.68 8.73 10.47
CA LEU A 54 -13.11 7.36 10.72
C LEU A 54 -13.77 7.24 12.10
N PRO A 55 -14.93 6.56 12.20
CA PRO A 55 -15.48 6.11 13.47
C PRO A 55 -14.44 5.29 14.25
N LEU A 56 -14.42 5.44 15.57
CA LEU A 56 -13.42 4.79 16.43
C LEU A 56 -13.40 3.26 16.28
N SER A 57 -14.57 2.63 16.09
CA SER A 57 -14.68 1.20 15.84
C SER A 57 -13.95 0.77 14.56
N ILE A 58 -14.13 1.53 13.48
CA ILE A 58 -13.48 1.28 12.19
C ILE A 58 -11.98 1.52 12.30
N ALA A 59 -11.57 2.62 12.94
CA ALA A 59 -10.16 2.91 13.16
C ALA A 59 -9.44 1.81 13.95
N LYS A 60 -10.06 1.28 15.02
CA LYS A 60 -9.52 0.16 15.80
C LYS A 60 -9.35 -1.11 14.97
N ALA A 61 -10.36 -1.47 14.18
CA ALA A 61 -10.28 -2.63 13.30
C ALA A 61 -9.16 -2.47 12.26
N TYR A 62 -9.08 -1.28 11.64
CA TYR A 62 -8.06 -0.97 10.65
C TYR A 62 -6.64 -1.07 11.23
N ILE A 63 -6.41 -0.43 12.38
CA ILE A 63 -5.11 -0.47 13.08
C ILE A 63 -4.74 -1.91 13.44
N TYR A 64 -5.70 -2.71 13.92
CA TYR A 64 -5.46 -4.12 14.23
C TYR A 64 -4.92 -4.88 13.00
N PHE A 65 -5.57 -4.76 11.84
CA PHE A 65 -5.08 -5.42 10.63
C PHE A 65 -3.70 -4.91 10.21
N LEU A 66 -3.46 -3.59 10.24
CA LEU A 66 -2.13 -3.03 9.95
C LEU A 66 -1.06 -3.63 10.87
N LEU A 67 -1.34 -3.78 12.17
CA LEU A 67 -0.41 -4.40 13.12
C LEU A 67 -0.16 -5.87 12.78
N VAL A 68 -1.18 -6.62 12.36
CA VAL A 68 -1.02 -8.01 11.90
C VAL A 68 -0.14 -8.07 10.63
N GLY A 69 -0.31 -7.14 9.70
CA GLY A 69 0.55 -7.02 8.51
C GLY A 69 1.99 -6.64 8.85
N LEU A 70 2.18 -5.66 9.75
CA LEU A 70 3.51 -5.24 10.21
C LEU A 70 4.23 -6.34 10.99
N ASP A 71 3.52 -7.09 11.83
CA ASP A 71 4.08 -8.22 12.55
C ASP A 71 4.66 -9.24 11.56
N TYR A 72 3.90 -9.62 10.53
CA TYR A 72 4.39 -10.49 9.46
C TYR A 72 5.55 -9.87 8.67
N LEU A 73 5.48 -8.58 8.34
CA LEU A 73 6.54 -7.88 7.62
C LEU A 73 7.87 -7.91 8.41
N HIS A 74 7.79 -7.75 9.72
CA HIS A 74 8.97 -7.66 10.59
C HIS A 74 9.52 -9.05 10.97
N SER A 75 8.64 -9.97 11.41
CA SER A 75 9.03 -11.28 11.93
C SER A 75 9.45 -12.24 10.81
N GLU A 76 8.60 -12.37 9.79
CA GLU A 76 8.79 -13.33 8.70
C GLU A 76 9.57 -12.72 7.53
N CYS A 77 9.18 -11.52 7.07
CA CYS A 77 9.81 -10.91 5.89
C CYS A 77 11.13 -10.19 6.20
N ARG A 78 11.42 -9.90 7.48
CA ARG A 78 12.58 -9.11 7.91
C ARG A 78 12.68 -7.77 7.19
N VAL A 79 11.56 -7.08 6.96
CA VAL A 79 11.49 -5.79 6.30
C VAL A 79 10.90 -4.75 7.24
N VAL A 80 11.38 -3.51 7.19
CA VAL A 80 10.73 -2.34 7.79
C VAL A 80 10.21 -1.47 6.65
N HIS A 81 8.95 -1.04 6.73
CA HIS A 81 8.32 -0.23 5.67
C HIS A 81 8.92 1.17 5.49
N THR A 82 9.37 1.78 6.59
CA THR A 82 9.95 3.14 6.74
C THR A 82 9.06 4.35 6.37
N ASP A 83 8.03 4.18 5.55
CA ASP A 83 7.10 5.26 5.15
C ASP A 83 5.62 4.93 5.40
N LEU A 84 5.29 4.40 6.58
CA LEU A 84 3.91 4.06 6.92
C LEU A 84 3.10 5.32 7.26
N LYS A 85 2.11 5.62 6.44
CA LYS A 85 1.21 6.79 6.56
C LYS A 85 -0.15 6.48 5.95
N LEU A 86 -1.15 7.35 6.14
CA LEU A 86 -2.50 7.17 5.57
C LEU A 86 -2.52 7.06 4.03
N GLY A 87 -1.49 7.60 3.36
CA GLY A 87 -1.25 7.45 1.91
C GLY A 87 -0.86 6.03 1.49
N ASN A 88 -0.18 5.30 2.37
CA ASN A 88 0.42 4.00 2.11
C ASN A 88 -0.35 2.87 2.83
N ALA A 89 -1.60 3.16 3.19
CA ALA A 89 -2.57 2.19 3.69
C ALA A 89 -3.85 2.34 2.85
N ALA A 90 -4.19 1.32 2.07
CA ALA A 90 -5.29 1.37 1.12
C ALA A 90 -6.33 0.28 1.36
N MET A 91 -7.54 0.47 0.86
CA MET A 91 -8.59 -0.54 0.90
C MET A 91 -8.64 -1.33 -0.40
N SER A 92 -8.82 -2.65 -0.31
CA SER A 92 -9.22 -3.45 -1.46
C SER A 92 -10.63 -3.08 -1.92
N PHE A 93 -10.98 -3.45 -3.15
CA PHE A 93 -12.37 -3.41 -3.59
C PHE A 93 -13.20 -4.45 -2.86
N GLU A 94 -14.48 -4.14 -2.64
CA GLU A 94 -15.48 -5.08 -2.14
C GLU A 94 -15.92 -6.10 -3.21
N ASN A 95 -15.78 -5.72 -4.49
CA ASN A 95 -16.20 -6.48 -5.66
C ASN A 95 -15.40 -6.09 -6.92
N ASP A 96 -14.97 -7.09 -7.69
CA ASP A 96 -14.24 -6.90 -8.96
C ASP A 96 -15.10 -6.27 -10.07
N ASN A 97 -16.43 -6.39 -9.98
CA ASN A 97 -17.36 -5.78 -10.94
C ASN A 97 -17.22 -4.26 -10.98
N ILE A 98 -16.78 -3.63 -9.88
CA ILE A 98 -16.63 -2.17 -9.78
C ILE A 98 -15.61 -1.67 -10.80
N LEU A 99 -14.51 -2.39 -10.96
CA LEU A 99 -13.48 -2.06 -11.95
C LEU A 99 -14.02 -2.20 -13.37
N THR A 100 -14.74 -3.29 -13.63
CA THR A 100 -15.35 -3.56 -14.94
C THR A 100 -16.36 -2.47 -15.33
N GLU A 101 -17.24 -2.09 -14.41
CA GLU A 101 -18.21 -1.02 -14.63
C GLU A 101 -17.53 0.34 -14.76
N SER A 102 -16.47 0.60 -13.97
CA SER A 102 -15.68 1.84 -14.07
C SER A 102 -15.03 1.98 -15.45
N ILE A 103 -14.48 0.89 -16.00
CA ILE A 103 -13.88 0.86 -17.34
C ILE A 103 -14.94 1.09 -18.42
N LYS A 104 -16.11 0.45 -18.31
CA LYS A 104 -17.22 0.65 -19.28
C LYS A 104 -17.75 2.07 -19.29
N GLN A 105 -17.80 2.72 -18.13
CA GLN A 105 -18.28 4.09 -17.97
C GLN A 105 -17.19 5.14 -18.20
N GLN A 106 -15.94 4.70 -18.44
CA GLN A 106 -14.80 5.59 -18.48
C GLN A 106 -14.84 6.51 -19.70
N GLN A 107 -15.03 7.81 -19.45
CA GLN A 107 -14.67 8.83 -20.43
C GLN A 107 -13.13 8.93 -20.53
N PRO A 108 -12.58 9.42 -21.65
CA PRO A 108 -11.13 9.60 -21.78
C PRO A 108 -10.55 10.31 -20.56
N MET A 109 -9.59 9.69 -19.87
CA MET A 109 -9.00 10.27 -18.68
C MET A 109 -8.44 11.66 -19.00
N HIS A 110 -8.83 12.65 -18.21
CA HIS A 110 -8.25 13.99 -18.33
C HIS A 110 -6.73 13.90 -18.19
N TYR A 111 -6.02 14.48 -19.14
CA TYR A 111 -4.56 14.54 -19.13
C TYR A 111 -4.09 15.95 -19.49
N LYS A 112 -2.84 16.25 -19.12
CA LYS A 112 -2.11 17.42 -19.62
C LYS A 112 -0.86 16.95 -20.34
N VAL A 113 -0.41 17.68 -21.34
CA VAL A 113 0.89 17.43 -21.98
C VAL A 113 1.92 18.35 -21.33
N ASP A 114 3.03 17.79 -20.88
CA ASP A 114 4.17 18.58 -20.42
C ASP A 114 4.78 19.34 -21.62
N GLY A 115 4.73 20.67 -21.58
CA GLY A 115 5.21 21.52 -22.68
C GLY A 115 6.73 21.45 -22.92
N LYS A 116 7.52 20.91 -21.97
CA LYS A 116 8.98 20.76 -22.13
C LYS A 116 9.37 19.42 -22.74
N ILE A 117 8.65 18.35 -22.40
CA ILE A 117 9.04 16.96 -22.69
C ILE A 117 8.04 16.28 -23.64
N GLY A 118 6.87 16.88 -23.88
CA GLY A 118 5.80 16.31 -24.71
C GLY A 118 5.08 15.11 -24.09
N ARG A 119 5.34 14.79 -22.81
CA ARG A 119 4.77 13.63 -22.11
C ARG A 119 3.35 13.92 -21.64
N ALA A 120 2.42 12.99 -21.90
CA ALA A 120 1.09 13.02 -21.30
C ALA A 120 1.14 12.64 -19.81
N ILE A 121 0.56 13.50 -18.96
CA ILE A 121 0.37 13.31 -17.53
C ILE A 121 -1.13 13.17 -17.30
N TYR A 122 -1.55 11.95 -16.99
CA TYR A 122 -2.95 11.65 -16.69
C TYR A 122 -3.31 12.08 -15.27
N ARG A 123 -4.51 12.64 -15.12
CA ARG A 123 -5.09 12.93 -13.80
C ARG A 123 -5.51 11.60 -13.16
N CYS A 124 -5.14 11.40 -11.89
CA CYS A 124 -5.59 10.24 -11.12
C CYS A 124 -7.11 10.26 -10.97
N HIS A 125 -7.72 9.09 -11.05
CA HIS A 125 -9.14 8.89 -10.81
C HIS A 125 -9.31 7.95 -9.61
N ASN A 126 -9.68 8.52 -8.46
CA ASN A 126 -9.75 7.80 -7.17
C ASN A 126 -11.19 7.64 -6.68
N ASP A 127 -12.19 8.00 -7.49
CA ASP A 127 -13.60 7.92 -7.12
C ASP A 127 -14.28 6.77 -7.86
N PHE A 128 -14.44 5.65 -7.17
CA PHE A 128 -15.15 4.46 -7.67
C PHE A 128 -16.58 4.37 -7.11
N GLY A 129 -17.16 5.52 -6.74
CA GLY A 129 -18.48 5.60 -6.13
C GLY A 129 -18.50 5.23 -4.64
N THR A 130 -19.70 4.99 -4.12
CA THR A 130 -19.92 4.55 -2.72
C THR A 130 -19.74 3.04 -2.61
N PRO A 131 -19.03 2.52 -1.59
CA PRO A 131 -18.90 1.09 -1.40
C PRO A 131 -20.25 0.39 -1.21
N ASP A 132 -20.43 -0.83 -1.76
CA ASP A 132 -21.64 -1.62 -1.47
C ASP A 132 -21.64 -2.08 0.00
N GLY A 133 -22.55 -1.53 0.80
CA GLY A 133 -22.68 -1.86 2.22
C GLY A 133 -22.94 -3.35 2.50
N ARG A 134 -23.45 -4.13 1.53
CA ARG A 134 -23.64 -5.59 1.67
C ARG A 134 -22.32 -6.36 1.54
N GLU A 135 -21.35 -5.79 0.84
CA GLU A 135 -20.07 -6.42 0.50
C GLU A 135 -18.88 -5.76 1.20
N ILE A 136 -19.12 -4.74 2.03
CA ILE A 136 -18.07 -4.03 2.80
C ILE A 136 -17.20 -4.97 3.66
N LYS A 137 -17.75 -6.13 4.06
CA LYS A 137 -17.01 -7.19 4.79
C LYS A 137 -15.89 -7.84 3.98
N ASN A 138 -15.94 -7.73 2.65
CA ASN A 138 -14.92 -8.25 1.73
C ASN A 138 -13.74 -7.27 1.59
N MET A 139 -13.94 -6.00 1.95
CA MET A 139 -12.89 -5.00 1.88
C MET A 139 -11.86 -5.26 2.98
N SER A 140 -10.59 -5.27 2.61
CA SER A 140 -9.47 -5.45 3.53
C SER A 140 -8.51 -4.26 3.46
N PRO A 141 -8.02 -3.78 4.61
CA PRO A 141 -6.92 -2.82 4.62
C PRO A 141 -5.64 -3.51 4.15
N MET A 142 -4.83 -2.81 3.37
CA MET A 142 -3.53 -3.29 2.93
C MET A 142 -2.46 -2.21 3.08
N ILE A 143 -1.27 -2.63 3.52
CA ILE A 143 -0.05 -1.85 3.49
C ILE A 143 0.47 -1.86 2.05
N VAL A 144 0.71 -0.68 1.49
CA VAL A 144 1.13 -0.49 0.10
C VAL A 144 2.38 0.38 0.03
N ASP A 145 3.03 0.39 -1.13
CA ASP A 145 4.22 1.22 -1.41
C ASP A 145 5.43 0.92 -0.52
N PHE A 146 6.13 -0.16 -0.89
CA PHE A 146 7.39 -0.56 -0.27
C PHE A 146 8.62 0.10 -0.91
N GLY A 147 8.45 1.20 -1.65
CA GLY A 147 9.55 1.85 -2.38
C GLY A 147 10.70 2.35 -1.50
N LEU A 148 10.42 2.60 -0.22
CA LEU A 148 11.40 2.99 0.81
C LEU A 148 11.68 1.88 1.84
N GLY A 149 11.14 0.67 1.61
CA GLY A 149 11.31 -0.46 2.52
C GLY A 149 12.76 -0.88 2.67
N THR A 150 13.16 -1.24 3.89
CA THR A 150 14.52 -1.68 4.21
C THR A 150 14.52 -3.07 4.79
N ARG A 151 15.43 -3.92 4.31
CA ARG A 151 15.64 -5.27 4.85
C ARG A 151 16.54 -5.23 6.08
N LEU A 152 16.12 -5.91 7.14
CA LEU A 152 16.84 -6.05 8.41
C LEU A 152 17.95 -7.11 8.36
N ASP A 153 17.90 -8.01 7.38
CA ASP A 153 18.87 -9.10 7.22
C ASP A 153 20.05 -8.75 6.31
N LYS A 154 20.05 -7.56 5.69
CA LYS A 154 21.19 -7.07 4.89
C LYS A 154 22.06 -6.15 5.74
N PRO A 155 23.37 -6.41 5.88
CA PRO A 155 24.28 -5.47 6.53
C PRO A 155 24.33 -4.17 5.73
N CYS A 156 24.20 -3.03 6.42
CA CYS A 156 24.27 -1.71 5.79
C CYS A 156 25.60 -1.56 5.03
N THR A 157 25.54 -1.33 3.71
CA THR A 157 26.72 -1.10 2.87
C THR A 157 27.32 0.31 3.01
N GLY A 158 26.88 1.10 3.99
CA GLY A 158 27.42 2.43 4.28
C GLY A 158 28.31 2.40 5.52
N THR A 159 29.63 2.34 5.32
CA THR A 159 30.70 2.77 6.24
C THR A 159 30.40 2.66 7.76
N ALA A 160 29.88 1.53 8.20
CA ALA A 160 29.77 1.20 9.61
C ALA A 160 30.63 -0.04 9.85
N THR A 161 31.51 0.10 10.83
CA THR A 161 32.43 -0.93 11.32
C THR A 161 31.76 -2.30 11.43
N VAL A 162 32.48 -3.31 10.94
CA VAL A 162 32.17 -4.74 11.06
C VAL A 162 31.61 -5.05 12.46
N GLY A 163 30.35 -5.49 12.54
CA GLY A 163 29.84 -6.19 13.72
C GLY A 163 28.44 -5.85 14.25
N GLU A 164 27.73 -4.83 13.77
CA GLU A 164 26.37 -4.57 14.27
C GLU A 164 25.30 -5.20 13.37
N GLN A 165 24.88 -6.41 13.76
CA GLN A 165 23.59 -6.96 13.40
C GLN A 165 22.52 -5.91 13.81
N LEU A 166 21.74 -5.37 12.86
CA LEU A 166 20.68 -4.40 13.20
C LEU A 166 19.75 -5.06 14.21
N GLY A 167 19.92 -4.67 15.47
CA GLY A 167 19.27 -5.28 16.61
C GLY A 167 17.78 -5.04 16.58
N VAL A 168 17.06 -5.78 17.42
CA VAL A 168 15.69 -5.44 17.82
C VAL A 168 15.78 -4.12 18.58
N TYR A 169 15.55 -3.00 17.90
CA TYR A 169 15.44 -1.71 18.56
C TYR A 169 14.07 -1.62 19.24
N HIS A 170 14.04 -1.71 20.57
CA HIS A 170 12.85 -1.37 21.33
C HIS A 170 12.40 0.06 20.96
N ILE A 171 11.11 0.22 20.66
CA ILE A 171 10.51 1.54 20.43
C ILE A 171 10.85 2.41 21.64
N GLN A 172 11.74 3.38 21.44
CA GLN A 172 12.11 4.34 22.48
C GLN A 172 10.93 5.32 22.58
N PRO A 173 10.16 5.33 23.68
CA PRO A 173 8.97 6.17 23.80
C PRO A 173 9.27 7.68 23.67
N ASP A 174 10.54 8.06 23.78
CA ASP A 174 10.99 9.45 23.85
C ASP A 174 11.28 10.05 22.46
N HIS A 175 11.41 9.21 21.42
CA HIS A 175 11.85 9.63 20.08
C HIS A 175 10.72 9.78 19.05
N SER A 176 9.51 9.31 19.34
CA SER A 176 8.32 9.53 18.51
C SER A 176 7.55 10.76 18.98
N ARG A 177 8.13 11.96 18.81
CA ARG A 177 7.34 13.19 18.86
C ARG A 177 6.55 13.33 17.56
N ALA A 178 5.27 12.98 17.60
CA ALA A 178 4.31 13.51 16.63
C ALA A 178 4.34 15.04 16.74
N GLN A 179 4.55 15.74 15.62
CA GLN A 179 4.37 17.19 15.59
C GLN A 179 2.92 17.50 15.96
N LYS A 180 2.77 18.40 16.93
CA LYS A 180 1.50 18.88 17.47
C LYS A 180 0.67 19.61 16.41
#